data_AF-A0A1N7LW73-F1
#
_entry.id   AF-A0A1N7LW73-F1
#
_cell.length_a   1.000
_cell.length_b   1.000
_cell.length_c   1.000
_cell.angle_alpha   90.00
_cell.angle_beta   90.00
_cell.angle_gamma   90.00
#
_symmetry.space_group_name_H-M   'P 1'
#
loop_
_entity.id
_entity.type
_entity.pdbx_description
1 polymer ?
#
loop_
_entity_poly.entity_id
_entity_poly.type
_entity_poly.pdbx_seq_one_letter_code
_entity_poly.pdbx_strand_id
1 'polypeptide(L)'
;MNLDMQSRLHRLATLAALIQDRAQASLRHHTQACAETRQHLANLDTPAAAPAGIPPQVMENVAVQHQQWAGPQRARLNAVLARQTADRMAAETAARTAFGRAHVLNELLTRQRPGRD
;
A
#
# COMPACT_ATOMS: atom_id res chain seq x y z
N MET A 1 20.41 -39.41 -7.04
CA MET A 1 19.76 -38.33 -7.84
C MET A 1 18.69 -37.55 -7.07
N ASN A 2 17.98 -38.13 -6.08
CA ASN A 2 16.87 -37.47 -5.37
C ASN A 2 17.29 -36.32 -4.41
N LEU A 3 18.48 -36.40 -3.82
CA LEU A 3 19.03 -35.38 -2.90
C LEU A 3 19.28 -34.01 -3.56
N ASP A 4 19.66 -33.99 -4.84
CA ASP A 4 19.89 -32.73 -5.58
C ASP A 4 18.57 -32.00 -5.85
N MET A 5 17.53 -32.73 -6.25
CA MET A 5 16.19 -32.18 -6.47
C MET A 5 15.60 -31.57 -5.20
N GLN A 6 15.70 -32.29 -4.07
CA GLN A 6 15.17 -31.83 -2.78
C GLN A 6 15.90 -30.56 -2.29
N SER A 7 17.23 -30.52 -2.43
CA SER A 7 18.04 -29.34 -2.11
C SER A 7 17.69 -28.14 -3.00
N ARG A 8 17.50 -28.36 -4.30
CA ARG A 8 17.06 -27.32 -5.24
C ARG A 8 15.68 -26.79 -4.92
N LEU A 9 14.74 -27.67 -4.57
CA LEU A 9 13.38 -27.27 -4.21
C LEU A 9 13.35 -26.49 -2.89
N HIS A 10 14.19 -26.87 -1.92
CA HIS A 10 14.40 -26.10 -0.69
C HIS A 10 14.91 -24.68 -0.99
N ARG A 11 15.95 -24.56 -1.82
CA ARG A 11 16.48 -23.24 -2.23
C ARG A 11 15.44 -22.39 -2.96
N LEU A 12 14.66 -22.99 -3.86
CA LEU A 12 13.58 -22.28 -4.57
C LEU A 12 12.51 -21.80 -3.60
N ALA A 13 12.11 -22.60 -2.62
CA ALA A 13 11.15 -22.21 -1.60
C ALA A 13 11.68 -21.06 -0.72
N THR A 14 12.96 -21.10 -0.33
CA THR A 14 13.60 -20.01 0.41
C THR A 14 13.60 -18.71 -0.40
N LEU A 15 13.96 -18.77 -1.69
CA LEU A 15 13.93 -17.60 -2.57
C LEU A 15 12.51 -17.07 -2.77
N ALA A 16 11.53 -17.95 -2.94
CA ALA A 16 10.14 -17.57 -3.10
C ALA A 16 9.57 -16.89 -1.85
N ALA A 17 9.95 -17.35 -0.65
CA ALA A 17 9.60 -16.70 0.61
C ALA A 17 10.17 -15.26 0.68
N LEU A 18 11.45 -15.07 0.34
CA LEU A 18 12.07 -13.73 0.31
C LEU A 18 11.39 -12.80 -0.71
N ILE A 19 11.01 -13.32 -1.89
CA ILE A 19 10.27 -12.55 -2.90
C ILE A 19 8.88 -12.18 -2.39
N GLN A 20 8.19 -13.10 -1.71
CA GLN A 20 6.90 -12.84 -1.08
C GLN A 20 7.02 -11.74 -0.03
N ASP A 21 7.99 -11.82 0.88
CA ASP A 21 8.20 -10.82 1.94
C ASP A 21 8.46 -9.44 1.35
N ARG A 22 9.31 -9.35 0.32
CA ARG A 22 9.57 -8.11 -0.42
C ARG A 22 8.31 -7.56 -1.07
N ALA A 23 7.52 -8.40 -1.74
CA ALA A 23 6.30 -7.97 -2.40
C ALA A 23 5.25 -7.47 -1.41
N GLN A 24 5.13 -8.12 -0.24
CA GLN A 24 4.27 -7.68 0.85
C GLN A 24 4.75 -6.36 1.49
N ALA A 25 6.06 -6.18 1.66
CA ALA A 25 6.61 -4.90 2.12
C ALA A 25 6.31 -3.76 1.15
N SER A 26 6.46 -3.99 -0.16
CA SER A 26 6.10 -3.02 -1.19
C SER A 26 4.61 -2.66 -1.16
N LEU A 27 3.73 -3.65 -1.07
CA LEU A 27 2.28 -3.43 -0.96
C LEU A 27 1.92 -2.58 0.27
N ARG A 28 2.53 -2.86 1.44
CA ARG A 28 2.34 -2.07 2.65
C ARG A 28 2.76 -0.62 2.46
N HIS A 29 3.95 -0.40 1.89
CA HIS A 29 4.46 0.94 1.59
C HIS A 29 3.49 1.73 0.68
N HIS A 30 3.04 1.16 -0.42
CA HIS A 30 2.09 1.84 -1.32
C HIS A 30 0.72 2.08 -0.68
N THR A 31 0.26 1.14 0.16
CA THR A 31 -1.01 1.30 0.90
C THR A 31 -0.90 2.44 1.91
N GLN A 32 0.21 2.54 2.64
CA GLN A 32 0.48 3.62 3.57
C GLN A 32 0.55 4.97 2.84
N ALA A 33 1.29 5.07 1.74
CA ALA A 33 1.38 6.30 0.96
C ALA A 33 -0.01 6.78 0.48
N CYS A 34 -0.88 5.86 0.03
CA CYS A 34 -2.27 6.19 -0.29
C CYS A 34 -3.06 6.70 0.93
N ALA A 35 -2.88 6.08 2.10
CA ALA A 35 -3.57 6.47 3.33
C ALA A 35 -3.14 7.87 3.79
N GLU A 36 -1.84 8.16 3.75
CA GLU A 36 -1.29 9.48 4.07
C GLU A 36 -1.85 10.57 3.15
N THR A 37 -1.85 10.35 1.83
CA THR A 37 -2.43 11.32 0.88
C THR A 37 -3.92 11.54 1.13
N ARG A 38 -4.69 10.49 1.44
CA ARG A 38 -6.10 10.63 1.80
C ARG A 38 -6.29 11.42 3.09
N GLN A 39 -5.43 11.22 4.08
CA GLN A 39 -5.47 12.00 5.31
C GLN A 39 -5.18 13.48 5.03
N HIS A 40 -4.22 13.80 4.17
CA HIS A 40 -3.97 15.18 3.75
C HIS A 40 -5.17 15.82 3.06
N LEU A 41 -5.86 15.09 2.18
CA LEU A 41 -7.11 15.55 1.56
C LEU A 41 -8.20 15.82 2.62
N ALA A 42 -8.40 14.89 3.56
CA ALA A 42 -9.37 15.06 4.64
C ALA A 42 -9.07 16.29 5.52
N ASN A 43 -7.80 16.53 5.82
CA ASN A 43 -7.37 17.70 6.59
C ASN A 43 -7.63 19.02 5.83
N LEU A 44 -7.50 19.03 4.50
CA LEU A 44 -7.81 20.21 3.66
C LEU A 44 -9.31 20.50 3.60
N ASP A 45 -10.16 19.49 3.76
CA ASP A 45 -11.61 19.64 3.75
C ASP A 45 -12.18 19.94 5.14
N THR A 46 -11.35 19.88 6.20
CA THR A 46 -11.78 20.17 7.57
C THR A 46 -11.87 21.69 7.77
N PRO A 47 -13.07 22.27 7.98
CA PRO A 47 -13.19 23.69 8.25
C PRO A 47 -12.56 24.00 9.61
N ALA A 48 -11.79 25.10 9.67
CA ALA A 48 -11.26 25.58 10.93
C ALA A 48 -12.41 26.02 11.85
N ALA A 49 -12.35 25.63 13.12
CA ALA A 49 -13.30 26.13 14.13
C ALA A 49 -13.15 27.66 14.27
N ALA A 50 -14.27 28.37 14.27
CA ALA A 50 -14.28 29.81 14.43
C ALA A 50 -13.78 30.18 15.84
N PRO A 51 -12.71 30.99 15.98
CA PRO A 51 -12.30 31.51 17.27
C PRO A 51 -13.39 32.41 17.85
N ALA A 52 -13.60 32.35 19.17
CA ALA A 52 -14.56 33.20 19.85
C ALA A 52 -14.20 34.70 19.65
N GLY A 53 -15.19 35.53 19.32
CA GLY A 53 -15.03 36.97 19.15
C GLY A 53 -14.66 37.44 17.73
N ILE A 54 -14.53 36.54 16.76
CA ILE A 54 -14.34 36.92 15.36
C ILE A 54 -15.71 37.25 14.73
N PRO A 55 -15.88 38.41 14.06
CA PRO A 55 -17.11 38.73 13.34
C PRO A 55 -17.44 37.71 12.23
N PRO A 56 -18.72 37.35 12.00
CA PRO A 56 -19.11 36.38 10.96
C PRO A 56 -18.61 36.73 9.56
N GLN A 57 -18.60 38.01 9.19
CA GLN A 57 -18.13 38.48 7.88
C GLN A 57 -16.64 38.21 7.66
N VAL A 58 -15.84 38.25 8.74
CA VAL A 58 -14.42 37.90 8.67
C VAL A 58 -14.26 36.39 8.46
N MET A 59 -15.08 35.58 9.13
CA MET A 59 -15.09 34.12 8.95
C MET A 59 -15.48 33.72 7.52
N GLU A 60 -16.47 34.38 6.93
CA GLU A 60 -16.88 34.15 5.53
C GLU A 60 -15.74 34.46 4.56
N ASN A 61 -15.06 35.61 4.73
CA ASN A 61 -13.91 35.96 3.90
C ASN A 61 -12.76 34.95 4.03
N VAL A 62 -12.46 34.49 5.24
CA VAL A 62 -11.46 33.43 5.49
C VAL A 62 -11.86 32.12 4.82
N ALA A 63 -13.14 31.74 4.87
CA ALA A 63 -13.63 30.52 4.22
C ALA A 63 -13.47 30.60 2.69
N VAL A 64 -13.79 31.74 2.07
CA VAL A 64 -13.63 31.96 0.63
C VAL A 64 -12.16 31.89 0.23
N GLN A 65 -11.27 32.59 0.95
CA GLN A 65 -9.83 32.56 0.68
C GLN A 65 -9.25 31.16 0.87
N HIS A 66 -9.68 30.44 1.91
CA HIS A 66 -9.28 29.05 2.13
C HIS A 66 -9.71 28.15 0.99
N GLN A 67 -10.94 28.28 0.47
CA GLN A 67 -11.39 27.49 -0.68
C GLN A 67 -10.55 27.75 -1.94
N GLN A 68 -10.22 29.02 -2.22
CA GLN A 68 -9.38 29.39 -3.35
C GLN A 68 -7.97 28.80 -3.23
N TRP A 69 -7.40 28.80 -2.02
CA TRP A 69 -6.10 28.19 -1.75
C TRP A 69 -6.14 26.66 -1.79
N ALA A 70 -7.20 26.04 -1.26
CA ALA A 70 -7.32 24.58 -1.15
C ALA A 70 -7.62 23.91 -2.49
N GLY A 71 -8.27 24.60 -3.44
CA GLY A 71 -8.64 24.05 -4.75
C GLY A 71 -7.46 23.45 -5.53
N PRO A 72 -6.42 24.23 -5.86
CA PRO A 72 -5.24 23.72 -6.56
C PRO A 72 -4.53 22.58 -5.82
N GLN A 73 -4.53 22.65 -4.48
CA GLN A 73 -3.86 21.68 -3.62
C GLN A 73 -4.59 20.34 -3.63
N ARG A 74 -5.93 20.35 -3.59
CA ARG A 74 -6.75 19.15 -3.79
C ARG A 74 -6.52 18.54 -5.16
N ALA A 75 -6.49 19.35 -6.22
CA ALA A 75 -6.23 18.85 -7.58
C ALA A 75 -4.87 18.12 -7.66
N ARG A 76 -3.81 18.73 -7.10
CA ARG A 76 -2.49 18.11 -7.02
C ARG A 76 -2.50 16.80 -6.21
N LEU A 77 -3.09 16.80 -5.02
CA LEU A 77 -3.14 15.60 -4.18
C LEU A 77 -3.97 14.47 -4.80
N ASN A 78 -5.06 14.80 -5.50
CA ASN A 78 -5.85 13.81 -6.25
C ASN A 78 -5.04 13.17 -7.37
N ALA A 79 -4.24 13.94 -8.12
CA ALA A 79 -3.35 13.38 -9.13
C ALA A 79 -2.28 12.45 -8.52
N VAL A 80 -1.72 12.83 -7.37
CA VAL A 80 -0.79 11.98 -6.61
C VAL A 80 -1.48 10.69 -6.15
N LEU A 81 -2.68 10.79 -5.58
CA LEU A 81 -3.45 9.65 -5.10
C LEU A 81 -3.81 8.69 -6.24
N ALA A 82 -4.16 9.21 -7.42
CA ALA A 82 -4.43 8.40 -8.61
C ALA A 82 -3.21 7.57 -9.00
N ARG A 83 -2.03 8.19 -9.08
CA ARG A 83 -0.76 7.50 -9.35
C ARG A 83 -0.44 6.44 -8.28
N GLN A 84 -0.51 6.82 -7.00
CA GLN A 84 -0.27 5.89 -5.89
C GLN A 84 -1.25 4.70 -5.91
N THR A 85 -2.50 4.94 -6.33
CA THR A 85 -3.50 3.88 -6.45
C THR A 85 -3.13 2.88 -7.55
N ALA A 86 -2.65 3.36 -8.69
CA ALA A 86 -2.13 2.50 -9.75
C ALA A 86 -0.92 1.68 -9.26
N ASP A 87 0.03 2.32 -8.57
CA ASP A 87 1.21 1.64 -8.00
C ASP A 87 0.79 0.57 -6.97
N ARG A 88 -0.18 0.89 -6.11
CA ARG A 88 -0.74 -0.05 -5.12
C ARG A 88 -1.38 -1.26 -5.82
N MET A 89 -2.14 -1.06 -6.89
CA MET A 89 -2.76 -2.15 -7.66
C MET A 89 -1.70 -3.07 -8.32
N ALA A 90 -0.62 -2.48 -8.85
CA ALA A 90 0.50 -3.23 -9.37
C ALA A 90 1.20 -4.05 -8.27
N ALA A 91 1.45 -3.45 -7.10
CA ALA A 91 2.06 -4.11 -5.95
C ALA A 91 1.16 -5.24 -5.41
N GLU A 92 -0.16 -5.05 -5.41
CA GLU A 92 -1.14 -6.05 -4.99
C GLU A 92 -1.10 -7.28 -5.91
N THR A 93 -1.06 -7.06 -7.23
CA THR A 93 -0.87 -8.14 -8.22
C THR A 93 0.43 -8.89 -7.97
N ALA A 94 1.54 -8.17 -7.79
CA ALA A 94 2.85 -8.77 -7.53
C ALA A 94 2.87 -9.61 -6.23
N ALA A 95 2.26 -9.09 -5.15
CA ALA A 95 2.17 -9.79 -3.87
C ALA A 95 1.33 -11.08 -3.99
N ARG A 96 0.20 -11.04 -4.71
CA ARG A 96 -0.62 -12.23 -4.97
C ARG A 96 0.14 -13.30 -5.75
N THR A 97 0.85 -12.92 -6.81
CA THR A 97 1.68 -13.87 -7.58
C THR A 97 2.82 -14.45 -6.76
N ALA A 98 3.52 -13.63 -5.98
CA ALA A 98 4.62 -14.08 -5.13
C ALA A 98 4.14 -15.05 -4.05
N PHE A 99 3.01 -14.74 -3.40
CA PHE A 99 2.35 -15.63 -2.44
C PHE A 99 2.00 -16.98 -3.08
N GLY A 100 1.34 -16.97 -4.25
CA GLY A 100 0.97 -18.21 -4.93
C GLY A 100 2.17 -19.10 -5.25
N ARG A 101 3.27 -18.51 -5.72
CA ARG A 101 4.52 -19.24 -5.99
C ARG A 101 5.14 -19.85 -4.74
N ALA A 102 5.24 -19.06 -3.66
CA ALA A 102 5.77 -19.53 -2.38
C ALA A 102 4.92 -20.65 -1.79
N HIS A 103 3.59 -20.51 -1.86
CA HIS A 103 2.64 -21.52 -1.40
C HIS A 103 2.82 -22.84 -2.16
N VAL A 104 2.88 -22.82 -3.50
CA VAL A 104 3.07 -24.02 -4.31
C VAL A 104 4.41 -24.70 -3.99
N LEU A 105 5.50 -23.94 -3.86
CA LEU A 105 6.81 -24.51 -3.54
C LEU A 105 6.83 -25.14 -2.14
N ASN A 106 6.15 -24.53 -1.17
CA ASN A 106 6.02 -25.08 0.17
C ASN A 106 5.21 -26.39 0.15
N GLU A 107 4.10 -26.44 -0.60
CA GLU A 107 3.29 -27.65 -0.80
C GLU A 107 4.08 -28.79 -1.48
N LEU A 108 4.95 -28.47 -2.43
CA LEU A 108 5.81 -29.49 -3.04
C LEU A 108 6.86 -30.02 -2.07
N LEU A 109 7.39 -29.16 -1.18
CA LEU A 109 8.32 -29.54 -0.11
C LEU A 109 7.67 -30.47 0.91
N THR A 110 6.43 -30.18 1.32
CA THR A 110 5.69 -31.02 2.28
C THR A 110 5.38 -32.39 1.67
N ARG A 111 4.96 -32.44 0.41
CA ARG A 111 4.69 -33.71 -0.31
C ARG A 111 5.96 -34.53 -0.59
N GLN A 112 7.12 -33.88 -0.75
CA GLN A 112 8.41 -34.56 -0.93
C GLN A 112 9.04 -35.06 0.38
N ARG A 113 8.45 -34.81 1.54
CA ARG A 113 8.75 -35.56 2.77
C ARG A 113 7.81 -36.78 2.83
N PRO A 114 8.17 -37.94 2.25
CA PRO A 114 7.47 -39.17 2.60
C PRO A 114 7.67 -39.45 4.09
N GLY A 115 6.68 -40.10 4.71
CA GLY A 115 6.55 -40.30 6.15
C GLY A 115 7.86 -40.65 6.87
N ARG A 116 8.06 -39.97 8.00
CA ARG A 116 8.65 -40.61 9.19
C ARG A 116 7.50 -41.34 9.87
N ASP A 117 7.28 -42.58 9.48
CA ASP A 117 6.63 -43.64 10.27
C ASP A 117 7.36 -44.95 9.91
#